data_AF-A0A7Y5X3E4-F1
#
_entry.id   AF-A0A7Y5X3E4-F1
#
_cell.length_a   1.000
_cell.length_b   1.000
_cell.length_c   1.000
_cell.angle_alpha   90.00
_cell.angle_beta   90.00
_cell.angle_gamma   90.00
#
_symmetry.space_group_name_H-M   'P 1'
#
loop_
_entity.id
_entity.type
_entity.pdbx_description
1 polymer ?
#
loop_
_entity_poly.entity_id
_entity_poly.type
_entity_poly.pdbx_seq_one_letter_code
_entity_poly.pdbx_strand_id
1 'polypeptide(L)'
;MPAAGVVMVVAVVLVVLALVYYLVSTIVALQRTAAGLDDVIENVGGIVAKSAPVNEIVLGINEQLDAGVDLLEGMLVRKAGLIDAVGLVDGLYPGAAAAGFRNVPDSAGLVVPRIGEVYTKGTLTLARLGREAPIAAASPAGPVLRNVEAGSHAARQLYPGGRPLHADALPRSPVIGSDAPIQYEQRDDIGAPRKRLPVPS
;
A
#
# COMPACT_ATOMS: atom_id res chain seq x y z
N MET A 1 56.85 -18.17 68.92
CA MET A 1 56.37 -17.48 67.69
C MET A 1 56.13 -16.02 68.04
N PRO A 2 56.77 -15.04 67.40
CA PRO A 2 56.48 -13.63 67.66
C PRO A 2 55.03 -13.31 67.28
N ALA A 3 54.35 -12.47 68.07
CA ALA A 3 52.92 -12.16 67.90
C ALA A 3 52.56 -11.71 66.47
N ALA A 4 53.46 -10.96 65.81
CA ALA A 4 53.31 -10.52 64.42
C ALA A 4 53.19 -11.68 63.41
N GLY A 5 53.89 -12.79 63.64
CA GLY A 5 53.84 -13.96 62.75
C GLY A 5 52.50 -14.68 62.82
N VAL A 6 51.90 -14.76 64.01
CA VAL A 6 50.58 -15.39 64.20
C VAL A 6 49.48 -14.56 63.53
N VAL A 7 49.55 -13.22 63.66
CA VAL A 7 48.58 -12.31 63.03
C VAL A 7 48.62 -12.42 61.49
N MET A 8 49.81 -12.47 60.89
CA MET A 8 49.95 -12.65 59.44
C MET A 8 49.36 -13.98 58.95
N VAL A 9 49.61 -15.08 59.65
CA VAL A 9 49.03 -16.39 59.28
C VAL A 9 47.51 -16.35 59.37
N VAL A 10 46.95 -15.78 60.43
CA VAL A 10 45.49 -15.64 60.58
C VAL A 10 44.90 -14.77 59.45
N ALA A 11 45.54 -13.65 59.12
CA ALA A 11 45.10 -12.77 58.04
C ALA A 11 45.07 -13.49 56.69
N VAL A 12 46.13 -14.23 56.35
CA VAL A 12 46.20 -15.02 55.11
C VAL A 12 45.12 -16.09 55.08
N VAL A 13 44.91 -16.82 56.18
CA VAL A 13 43.87 -17.85 56.27
C VAL A 13 42.48 -17.25 56.04
N LEU A 14 42.19 -16.08 56.61
CA LEU A 14 40.92 -15.39 56.41
C LEU A 14 40.73 -14.94 54.96
N VAL A 15 41.78 -14.45 54.30
CA VAL A 15 41.72 -14.09 52.87
C VAL A 15 41.46 -15.32 52.01
N VAL A 16 42.15 -16.44 52.26
CA VAL A 16 41.94 -17.69 51.54
C VAL A 16 40.51 -18.21 51.74
N LEU A 17 39.99 -18.18 52.97
CA LEU A 17 38.61 -18.55 53.25
C LEU A 17 37.60 -17.67 52.52
N ALA A 18 37.83 -16.36 52.49
CA ALA A 18 36.98 -15.42 51.76
C ALA A 18 36.98 -15.71 50.25
N LEU A 19 38.14 -16.00 49.66
CA LEU A 19 38.27 -16.37 48.25
C LEU A 19 37.57 -17.69 47.93
N VAL A 20 37.74 -18.72 48.77
CA VAL A 20 37.05 -20.01 48.60
C VAL A 20 35.54 -19.83 48.70
N TYR A 21 35.06 -19.08 49.69
CA TYR A 21 33.63 -18.79 49.83
C TYR A 21 33.08 -18.06 48.61
N TYR A 22 33.77 -17.03 48.13
CA TYR A 22 33.38 -16.30 46.93
C TYR A 22 33.33 -17.20 45.70
N LEU A 23 34.33 -18.07 45.51
CA LEU A 23 34.38 -19.00 44.39
C LEU A 23 33.20 -19.99 44.43
N VAL A 24 32.95 -20.60 45.59
CA VAL A 24 31.84 -21.55 45.77
C VAL A 24 30.49 -20.85 45.55
N SER A 25 30.31 -19.64 46.09
CA SER A 25 29.10 -18.86 45.87
C SER A 25 28.87 -18.56 44.39
N THR A 26 29.92 -18.19 43.67
CA THR A 26 29.85 -17.90 42.22
C THR A 26 29.50 -19.16 41.43
N ILE A 27 30.09 -20.32 41.76
CA ILE A 27 29.78 -21.60 41.11
C ILE A 27 28.30 -21.96 41.32
N VAL A 28 27.79 -21.83 42.54
CA VAL A 28 26.38 -22.12 42.85
C VAL A 28 25.46 -21.16 42.10
N ALA A 29 25.82 -19.88 42.00
CA ALA A 29 25.05 -18.90 41.22
C ALA A 29 24.99 -19.28 39.73
N LEU A 30 26.14 -19.64 39.13
CA LEU A 30 26.21 -20.08 37.74
C LEU A 30 25.39 -21.35 37.49
N GLN A 31 25.42 -22.32 38.42
CA GLN A 31 24.61 -23.53 38.31
C GLN A 31 23.10 -23.23 38.32
N ARG A 32 22.65 -22.30 39.17
CA ARG A 32 21.24 -21.88 39.20
C ARG A 32 20.82 -21.20 37.90
N THR A 33 21.69 -20.36 37.33
CA THR A 33 21.42 -19.71 36.05
C THR A 33 21.38 -20.73 34.90
N ALA A 34 22.27 -21.73 34.89
CA ALA A 34 22.25 -22.79 33.90
C ALA A 34 20.96 -23.61 33.97
N ALA A 35 20.54 -24.03 35.16
CA ALA A 35 19.28 -24.75 35.35
C ALA A 35 18.07 -23.92 34.91
N GLY A 36 18.02 -22.64 35.29
CA GLY A 36 16.96 -21.73 34.84
C GLY A 36 16.96 -21.51 33.33
N LEU A 37 18.13 -21.56 32.68
CA LEU A 37 18.23 -21.49 31.23
C LEU A 37 17.71 -22.77 30.57
N ASP A 38 18.00 -23.94 31.13
CA ASP A 38 17.48 -25.22 30.63
C ASP A 38 15.94 -25.27 30.69
N ASP A 39 15.34 -24.81 31.79
CA ASP A 39 13.88 -24.70 31.93
C ASP A 39 13.28 -23.77 30.85
N VAL A 40 13.94 -22.64 30.57
CA VAL A 40 13.49 -21.71 29.51
C VAL A 40 13.63 -22.34 28.13
N ILE A 41 14.71 -23.06 27.87
CA ILE A 41 14.93 -23.77 26.59
C ILE A 41 13.84 -24.82 26.36
N GLU A 42 13.48 -25.60 27.38
CA GLU A 42 12.39 -26.58 27.28
C GLU A 42 11.05 -25.91 26.94
N ASN A 43 10.72 -24.81 27.64
CA ASN A 43 9.50 -24.06 27.38
C ASN A 43 9.46 -23.47 25.96
N VAL A 44 10.57 -22.90 25.49
CA VAL A 44 10.68 -22.36 24.13
C VAL A 44 10.59 -23.48 23.09
N GLY A 45 11.23 -24.63 23.34
CA GLY A 45 11.11 -25.82 22.48
C GLY A 45 9.67 -26.30 22.36
N GLY A 46 8.91 -26.28 23.46
CA GLY A 46 7.48 -26.58 23.48
C GLY A 46 6.63 -25.57 22.68
N ILE A 47 6.97 -24.28 22.73
CA ILE A 47 6.31 -23.25 21.90
C ILE A 47 6.61 -23.50 20.42
N VAL A 48 7.87 -23.72 20.05
CA VAL A 48 8.27 -23.99 18.66
C VAL A 48 7.54 -25.21 18.11
N ALA A 49 7.46 -26.30 18.88
CA ALA A 49 6.73 -27.50 18.49
C ALA A 49 5.22 -27.23 18.28
N LYS A 50 4.60 -26.40 19.13
CA LYS A 50 3.19 -26.00 18.98
C LYS A 50 2.96 -25.02 17.83
N SER A 51 3.95 -24.21 17.48
CA SER A 51 3.88 -23.22 16.39
C SER A 51 4.28 -23.79 15.02
N ALA A 52 5.00 -24.92 14.97
CA ALA A 52 5.35 -25.60 13.74
C ALA A 52 4.16 -25.82 12.77
N PRO A 53 3.00 -26.37 13.19
CA PRO A 53 1.86 -26.55 12.28
C PRO A 53 1.27 -25.22 11.79
N VAL A 54 1.35 -24.15 12.59
CA VAL A 54 0.88 -22.82 12.18
C VAL A 54 1.77 -22.26 11.07
N ASN A 55 3.08 -22.49 11.13
CA ASN A 55 4.01 -22.03 10.10
C ASN A 55 3.69 -22.66 8.73
N GLU A 56 3.42 -23.96 8.68
CA GLU A 56 3.01 -24.63 7.44
C GLU A 56 1.71 -24.06 6.87
N ILE A 57 0.73 -23.77 7.73
CA ILE A 57 -0.54 -23.15 7.30
C ILE A 57 -0.29 -21.74 6.76
N VAL A 58 0.52 -20.93 7.43
CA VAL A 58 0.85 -19.55 6.97
C VAL A 58 1.57 -19.58 5.63
N LEU A 59 2.52 -20.51 5.46
CA LEU A 59 3.21 -20.70 4.17
C LEU A 59 2.22 -21.10 3.07
N GLY A 60 1.32 -22.05 3.34
CA GLY A 60 0.29 -22.46 2.40
C GLY A 60 -0.70 -21.33 2.06
N ILE A 61 -1.10 -20.51 3.03
CA ILE A 61 -1.94 -19.33 2.80
C ILE A 61 -1.21 -18.33 1.91
N ASN A 62 0.06 -18.04 2.18
CA ASN A 62 0.83 -17.09 1.38
C ASN A 62 1.00 -17.59 -0.06
N GLU A 63 1.30 -18.88 -0.25
CA GLU A 63 1.39 -19.49 -1.58
C GLU A 63 0.06 -19.38 -2.34
N GLN A 64 -1.07 -19.66 -1.69
CA GLN A 64 -2.39 -19.53 -2.29
C GLN A 64 -2.78 -18.09 -2.60
N LEU A 65 -2.44 -17.14 -1.71
CA LEU A 65 -2.68 -15.72 -1.93
C LEU A 65 -1.84 -15.20 -3.09
N ASP A 66 -0.58 -15.59 -3.20
CA ASP A 66 0.29 -15.22 -4.30
C ASP A 66 -0.24 -15.78 -5.63
N ALA A 67 -0.62 -17.07 -5.67
CA ALA A 67 -1.25 -17.66 -6.84
C ALA A 67 -2.59 -16.97 -7.21
N GLY A 68 -3.38 -16.57 -6.21
CA GLY A 68 -4.62 -15.83 -6.39
C GLY A 68 -4.39 -14.43 -6.96
N VAL A 69 -3.40 -13.71 -6.46
CA VAL A 69 -2.99 -12.39 -6.96
C VAL A 69 -2.54 -12.51 -8.41
N ASP A 70 -1.71 -13.49 -8.74
CA ASP A 70 -1.22 -13.71 -10.10
C ASP A 70 -2.37 -13.98 -11.08
N LEU A 71 -3.34 -14.80 -10.67
CA LEU A 71 -4.53 -15.06 -11.47
C LEU A 71 -5.37 -13.80 -11.66
N LEU A 72 -5.59 -13.01 -10.59
CA LEU A 72 -6.37 -11.78 -10.64
C LEU A 72 -5.72 -10.72 -11.53
N GLU A 73 -4.42 -10.51 -11.42
CA GLU A 73 -3.66 -9.60 -12.29
C GLU A 73 -3.77 -10.03 -13.75
N GLY A 74 -3.56 -11.31 -14.05
CA GLY A 74 -3.71 -11.87 -15.39
C GLY A 74 -5.13 -11.70 -15.95
N MET A 75 -6.16 -11.93 -15.14
CA MET A 75 -7.56 -11.71 -15.53
C MET A 75 -7.87 -10.24 -15.78
N LEU A 76 -7.39 -9.33 -14.93
CA LEU A 76 -7.59 -7.89 -15.09
C LEU A 76 -6.99 -7.40 -16.40
N VAL A 77 -5.75 -7.77 -16.70
CA VAL A 77 -5.07 -7.43 -17.96
C VAL A 77 -5.82 -8.02 -19.14
N ARG A 78 -6.28 -9.28 -19.07
CA ARG A 78 -7.02 -9.93 -20.16
C ARG A 78 -8.39 -9.29 -20.45
N LYS A 79 -9.05 -8.69 -19.44
CA LYS A 79 -10.42 -8.17 -19.56
C LYS A 79 -10.52 -6.66 -19.78
N ALA A 80 -9.58 -5.90 -19.22
CA ALA A 80 -9.53 -4.45 -19.32
C ALA A 80 -8.44 -3.97 -20.29
N GLY A 81 -7.41 -4.78 -20.54
CA GLY A 81 -6.17 -4.31 -21.15
C GLY A 81 -5.22 -3.76 -20.08
N LEU A 82 -3.92 -3.74 -20.38
CA LEU A 82 -2.87 -3.46 -19.40
C LEU A 82 -3.00 -2.05 -18.78
N ILE A 83 -3.16 -1.03 -19.61
CA ILE A 83 -3.23 0.38 -19.17
C ILE A 83 -4.46 0.62 -18.28
N ASP A 84 -5.62 0.10 -18.67
CA ASP A 84 -6.86 0.27 -17.91
C ASP A 84 -6.89 -0.59 -16.63
N ALA A 85 -6.26 -1.76 -16.64
CA ALA A 85 -6.13 -2.59 -15.45
C ALA A 85 -5.27 -1.90 -14.38
N VAL A 86 -4.14 -1.32 -14.78
CA VAL A 86 -3.26 -0.54 -13.90
C VAL A 86 -4.00 0.70 -13.37
N GLY A 87 -4.73 1.42 -14.23
CA GLY A 87 -5.54 2.57 -13.82
C GLY A 87 -6.73 2.24 -12.94
N LEU A 88 -7.31 1.06 -13.08
CA LEU A 88 -8.34 0.59 -12.18
C LEU A 88 -7.80 0.32 -10.78
N VAL A 89 -6.61 -0.30 -10.68
CA VAL A 89 -5.97 -0.57 -9.40
C VAL A 89 -5.56 0.74 -8.72
N ASP A 90 -4.94 1.65 -9.46
CA ASP A 90 -4.56 2.97 -8.94
C ASP A 90 -5.78 3.82 -8.53
N GLY A 91 -6.87 3.74 -9.30
CA GLY A 91 -8.12 4.44 -8.98
C GLY A 91 -8.85 3.88 -7.76
N LEU A 92 -8.68 2.59 -7.43
CA LEU A 92 -9.23 1.96 -6.23
C LEU A 92 -8.34 2.19 -5.00
N TYR A 93 -7.03 2.11 -5.20
CA TYR A 93 -5.99 2.30 -4.18
C TYR A 93 -4.88 3.18 -4.75
N PRO A 94 -4.92 4.50 -4.48
CA PRO A 94 -3.93 5.44 -5.01
C PRO A 94 -2.49 5.04 -4.66
N GLY A 95 -1.63 4.95 -5.67
CA GLY A 95 -0.23 4.54 -5.54
C GLY A 95 0.01 3.03 -5.53
N ALA A 96 -1.04 2.20 -5.45
CA ALA A 96 -0.88 0.73 -5.45
C ALA A 96 -0.36 0.19 -6.79
N ALA A 97 -0.61 0.92 -7.88
CA ALA A 97 -0.17 0.54 -9.21
C ALA A 97 1.29 0.91 -9.51
N ALA A 98 1.96 1.67 -8.64
CA ALA A 98 3.33 2.14 -8.86
C ALA A 98 4.36 0.99 -8.94
N ALA A 99 4.10 -0.11 -8.24
CA ALA A 99 4.94 -1.31 -8.30
C ALA A 99 4.69 -2.15 -9.56
N GLY A 100 3.60 -1.89 -10.30
CA GLY A 100 3.14 -2.74 -11.39
C GLY A 100 2.59 -4.09 -10.91
N PHE A 101 2.09 -4.87 -11.86
CA PHE A 101 1.72 -6.28 -11.71
C PHE A 101 2.97 -7.16 -11.78
N ARG A 102 3.02 -8.15 -10.89
CA ARG A 102 4.23 -8.97 -10.64
C ARG A 102 4.69 -9.72 -11.88
N ASN A 103 3.71 -10.27 -12.63
CA ASN A 103 3.96 -11.08 -13.82
C ASN A 103 3.83 -10.29 -15.13
N VAL A 104 3.73 -8.96 -15.05
CA VAL A 104 3.64 -8.10 -16.25
C VAL A 104 4.65 -6.97 -16.13
N PRO A 105 5.91 -7.19 -16.57
CA PRO A 105 7.02 -6.25 -16.34
C PRO A 105 6.78 -4.87 -16.94
N ASP A 106 6.00 -4.78 -18.02
CA ASP A 106 5.66 -3.52 -18.69
C ASP A 106 4.71 -2.63 -17.88
N SER A 107 4.10 -3.14 -16.81
CA SER A 107 3.07 -2.44 -16.04
C SER A 107 3.59 -1.30 -15.15
N ALA A 108 4.82 -1.41 -14.63
CA ALA A 108 5.40 -0.44 -13.69
C ALA A 108 5.82 0.88 -14.36
N GLY A 109 6.07 0.85 -15.68
CA GLY A 109 6.50 2.01 -16.45
C GLY A 109 5.36 2.81 -17.10
N LEU A 110 4.10 2.41 -16.88
CA LEU A 110 2.97 3.01 -17.59
C LEU A 110 2.51 4.32 -16.95
N VAL A 111 2.23 5.30 -17.79
CA VAL A 111 1.49 6.48 -17.39
C VAL A 111 0.02 6.09 -17.23
N VAL A 112 -0.40 6.01 -15.98
CA VAL A 112 -1.69 5.46 -15.60
C VAL A 112 -2.81 6.46 -15.91
N PRO A 113 -3.91 6.06 -16.58
CA PRO A 113 -5.06 6.93 -16.78
C PRO A 113 -5.74 7.23 -15.44
N ARG A 114 -6.26 8.45 -15.28
CA ARG A 114 -6.93 8.91 -14.05
C ARG A 114 -8.34 8.33 -13.90
N ILE A 115 -8.47 7.01 -13.94
CA ILE A 115 -9.75 6.32 -13.94
C ILE A 115 -10.56 6.64 -12.67
N GLY A 116 -9.92 6.80 -11.51
CA GLY A 116 -10.60 7.21 -10.28
C GLY A 116 -11.17 8.64 -10.27
N GLU A 117 -10.65 9.53 -11.11
CA GLU A 117 -11.15 10.91 -11.27
C GLU A 117 -12.18 11.00 -12.40
N VAL A 118 -12.02 10.19 -13.45
CA VAL A 118 -12.84 10.24 -14.68
C VAL A 118 -14.08 9.35 -14.57
N TYR A 119 -13.98 8.21 -13.89
CA TYR A 119 -15.09 7.29 -13.61
C TYR A 119 -15.37 7.31 -12.11
N THR A 120 -16.51 7.87 -11.71
CA THR A 120 -16.93 7.78 -10.31
C THR A 120 -17.11 6.31 -9.91
N LYS A 121 -16.85 5.95 -8.65
CA LYS A 121 -16.94 4.56 -8.16
C LYS A 121 -18.20 3.82 -8.64
N GLY A 122 -19.34 4.51 -8.75
CA GLY A 122 -20.60 3.94 -9.24
C GLY A 122 -20.58 3.48 -10.70
N THR A 123 -19.83 4.13 -11.59
CA THR A 123 -19.76 3.74 -13.01
C THR A 123 -18.90 2.51 -13.27
N LEU A 124 -17.86 2.28 -12.47
CA LEU A 124 -17.06 1.06 -12.54
C LEU A 124 -17.83 -0.17 -12.03
N THR A 125 -18.66 0.00 -11.01
CA THR A 125 -19.58 -1.04 -10.52
C THR A 125 -20.65 -1.35 -11.56
N LEU A 126 -21.20 -0.35 -12.25
CA LEU A 126 -22.16 -0.51 -13.35
C LEU A 126 -21.55 -1.14 -14.60
N ALA A 127 -20.31 -0.81 -14.96
CA ALA A 127 -19.60 -1.43 -16.08
C ALA A 127 -19.29 -2.92 -15.81
N ARG A 128 -18.99 -3.29 -14.56
CA ARG A 128 -18.87 -4.69 -14.12
C ARG A 128 -20.23 -5.40 -14.12
N LEU A 129 -21.27 -4.80 -13.54
CA LEU A 129 -22.61 -5.40 -13.47
C LEU A 129 -23.27 -5.54 -14.85
N GLY A 130 -23.07 -4.57 -15.75
CA GLY A 130 -23.63 -4.60 -17.11
C GLY A 130 -22.96 -5.61 -18.04
N ARG A 131 -21.71 -6.03 -17.76
CA ARG A 131 -20.98 -7.04 -18.54
C ARG A 131 -21.23 -8.46 -18.03
N GLU A 132 -21.65 -8.64 -16.78
CA GLU A 132 -21.91 -9.95 -16.15
C GLU A 132 -23.40 -10.23 -15.86
N ALA A 133 -24.31 -9.27 -16.07
CA ALA A 133 -25.74 -9.52 -15.92
C ALA A 133 -26.25 -10.56 -16.95
N PRO A 134 -26.94 -11.64 -16.52
CA PRO A 134 -27.51 -12.66 -17.41
C PRO A 134 -28.41 -12.11 -18.54
N ILE A 135 -28.96 -10.91 -18.37
CA ILE A 135 -29.79 -10.22 -19.35
C ILE A 135 -29.00 -9.80 -20.61
N ALA A 136 -27.69 -9.52 -20.50
CA ALA A 136 -26.85 -9.13 -21.64
C ALA A 136 -26.40 -10.35 -22.48
N ALA A 137 -26.32 -11.55 -21.89
CA ALA A 137 -26.02 -12.78 -22.60
C ALA A 137 -27.20 -13.31 -23.43
N ALA A 138 -28.43 -12.99 -23.02
CA ALA A 138 -29.64 -13.49 -23.68
C ALA A 138 -30.09 -12.66 -24.91
N SER A 139 -29.54 -11.47 -25.13
CA SER A 139 -29.86 -10.67 -26.32
C SER A 139 -28.73 -9.72 -26.73
N PRO A 140 -27.84 -10.13 -27.66
CA PRO A 140 -26.76 -9.29 -28.18
C PRO A 140 -27.23 -8.02 -28.91
N ALA A 141 -28.54 -7.89 -29.14
CA ALA A 141 -29.21 -6.77 -29.82
C ALA A 141 -30.30 -6.09 -28.96
N GLY A 142 -30.26 -6.24 -27.63
CA GLY A 142 -31.23 -5.63 -26.72
C GLY A 142 -31.15 -4.09 -26.66
N PRO A 143 -32.28 -3.38 -26.51
CA PRO A 143 -32.42 -1.97 -26.89
C PRO A 143 -31.85 -0.95 -25.90
N VAL A 144 -31.18 -1.33 -24.81
CA VAL A 144 -30.89 -0.36 -23.73
C VAL A 144 -29.43 0.09 -23.68
N LEU A 145 -28.47 -0.79 -24.01
CA LEU A 145 -27.04 -0.47 -23.89
C LEU A 145 -26.40 0.02 -25.19
N ARG A 146 -27.07 -0.13 -26.34
CA ARG A 146 -26.60 0.35 -27.65
C ARG A 146 -27.49 1.40 -28.29
N ASN A 147 -28.69 1.63 -27.76
CA ASN A 147 -29.56 2.69 -28.25
C ASN A 147 -29.27 3.97 -27.45
N VAL A 148 -28.50 4.87 -28.07
CA VAL A 148 -28.15 6.18 -27.53
C VAL A 148 -29.40 7.00 -27.20
N GLU A 149 -30.52 6.76 -27.89
CA GLU A 149 -31.80 7.44 -27.65
C GLU A 149 -32.53 6.90 -26.42
N ALA A 150 -32.53 5.57 -26.21
CA ALA A 150 -33.19 4.96 -25.05
C ALA A 150 -32.41 5.18 -23.74
N GLY A 151 -31.07 5.03 -23.76
CA GLY A 151 -30.23 5.19 -22.58
C GLY A 151 -30.19 6.63 -22.03
N SER A 152 -30.49 7.61 -22.89
CA SER A 152 -30.53 9.02 -22.51
C SER A 152 -31.93 9.54 -22.17
N HIS A 153 -32.97 8.71 -22.25
CA HIS A 153 -34.35 9.17 -22.04
C HIS A 153 -34.60 9.69 -20.62
N ALA A 154 -34.08 9.01 -19.59
CA ALA A 154 -34.18 9.47 -18.19
C ALA A 154 -33.39 10.78 -17.94
N ALA A 155 -32.22 10.94 -18.58
CA ALA A 155 -31.42 12.16 -18.48
C ALA A 155 -32.08 13.35 -19.22
N ARG A 156 -32.76 13.09 -20.35
CA ARG A 156 -33.53 14.11 -21.09
C ARG A 156 -34.81 14.51 -20.36
N GLN A 157 -35.45 13.60 -19.62
CA GLN A 157 -36.59 13.93 -18.76
C GLN A 157 -36.19 14.86 -17.60
N LEU A 158 -34.96 14.74 -17.09
CA LEU A 158 -34.42 15.65 -16.06
C LEU A 158 -34.07 17.04 -16.61
N TYR A 159 -33.78 17.16 -17.91
CA TYR A 159 -33.47 18.43 -18.59
C TYR A 159 -34.26 18.59 -19.90
N PRO A 160 -35.58 18.84 -19.81
CA PRO A 160 -36.46 18.87 -20.98
C PRO A 160 -36.13 20.00 -21.98
N GLY A 161 -35.41 21.04 -21.55
CA GLY A 161 -34.96 22.15 -22.39
C GLY A 161 -33.63 21.94 -23.13
N GLY A 162 -33.02 20.75 -23.03
CA GLY A 162 -31.68 20.49 -23.56
C GLY A 162 -30.55 20.98 -22.62
N ARG A 163 -29.32 20.51 -22.86
CA ARG A 163 -28.13 20.91 -22.10
C ARG A 163 -27.80 22.37 -22.45
N PRO A 164 -27.70 23.30 -21.50
CA PRO A 164 -27.22 24.65 -21.79
C PRO A 164 -25.82 24.55 -22.40
N LEU A 165 -25.68 24.98 -23.64
CA LEU A 165 -24.38 25.00 -24.36
C LEU A 165 -23.41 26.00 -23.73
N HIS A 166 -23.94 26.99 -23.01
CA HIS A 166 -23.19 27.99 -22.27
C HIS A 166 -23.73 28.06 -20.84
N ALA A 167 -22.83 28.02 -19.87
CA ALA A 167 -23.19 28.32 -18.49
C ALA A 167 -23.62 29.78 -18.40
N ASP A 168 -24.75 30.06 -17.75
CA ASP A 168 -25.07 31.43 -17.35
C ASP A 168 -23.86 32.01 -16.61
N ALA A 169 -23.52 33.27 -16.89
CA ALA A 169 -22.37 33.94 -16.31
C ALA A 169 -22.55 34.09 -14.79
N LEU A 170 -22.21 33.03 -14.06
CA LEU A 170 -22.12 33.04 -12.62
C LEU A 170 -21.08 34.11 -12.23
N PRO A 171 -21.32 34.86 -11.14
CA PRO A 171 -20.31 35.77 -10.62
C PRO A 171 -19.04 34.96 -10.35
N ARG A 172 -17.93 35.36 -10.99
CA ARG A 172 -16.65 34.67 -10.85
C ARG A 172 -16.29 34.64 -9.37
N SER A 173 -15.93 33.46 -8.86
CA SER A 173 -15.40 33.36 -7.50
C SER A 173 -14.18 34.26 -7.35
N PRO A 174 -14.01 34.96 -6.23
CA PRO A 174 -12.87 35.86 -6.03
C PRO A 174 -11.56 35.08 -6.23
N VAL A 175 -10.66 35.65 -7.05
CA VAL A 175 -9.34 35.07 -7.32
C VAL A 175 -8.49 35.30 -6.08
N ILE A 176 -8.05 34.22 -5.42
CA ILE A 176 -7.13 34.30 -4.28
C ILE A 176 -5.85 35.01 -4.77
N GLY A 177 -5.56 36.19 -4.20
CA GLY A 177 -4.37 36.99 -4.52
C GLY A 177 -4.62 38.29 -5.30
N SER A 178 -5.87 38.72 -5.51
CA SER A 178 -6.18 39.99 -6.19
C SER A 178 -5.67 41.24 -5.47
N ASP A 179 -5.49 41.19 -4.15
CA ASP A 179 -4.96 42.28 -3.31
C ASP A 179 -3.63 41.91 -2.62
N ALA A 180 -2.92 40.89 -3.12
CA ALA A 180 -1.63 40.52 -2.57
C ALA A 180 -0.57 41.58 -2.95
N PRO A 181 0.24 42.07 -1.99
CA PRO A 181 1.31 43.00 -2.31
C PRO A 181 2.29 42.33 -3.29
N ILE A 182 2.59 43.01 -4.39
CA ILE A 182 3.50 42.53 -5.43
C ILE A 182 4.92 42.50 -4.83
N GLN A 183 5.41 41.31 -4.48
CA GLN A 183 6.74 41.13 -3.87
C GLN A 183 7.86 40.90 -4.90
N TYR A 184 7.53 40.74 -6.18
CA TYR A 184 8.50 40.46 -7.24
C TYR A 184 8.26 41.36 -8.45
N GLU A 185 9.34 41.82 -9.10
CA GLU A 185 9.23 42.56 -10.37
C GLU A 185 8.52 41.68 -11.42
N GLN A 186 7.37 42.17 -11.90
CA GLN A 186 6.63 41.54 -12.97
C GLN A 186 7.37 41.82 -14.28
N ARG A 187 7.96 40.78 -14.89
CA ARG A 187 8.57 40.91 -16.22
C ARG A 187 7.48 40.89 -17.30
N ASP A 188 7.61 41.80 -18.26
CA ASP A 188 6.66 41.98 -19.38
C ASP A 188 6.58 40.79 -20.35
N ASP A 189 7.44 39.78 -20.19
CA ASP A 189 7.50 38.57 -21.01
C ASP A 189 6.56 37.45 -20.51
N ILE A 190 6.06 37.55 -19.27
CA ILE A 190 5.19 36.54 -18.67
C ILE A 190 3.74 36.72 -19.17
N GLY A 191 3.32 35.86 -20.09
CA GLY A 191 1.96 35.83 -20.64
C GLY A 191 1.83 36.31 -22.08
N ALA A 192 2.91 36.75 -22.70
CA ALA A 192 2.90 37.15 -24.11
C ALA A 192 2.63 35.92 -25.04
N PRO A 193 1.86 36.10 -26.13
CA PRO A 193 1.62 35.04 -27.09
C PRO A 193 2.96 34.56 -27.70
N ARG A 194 3.19 33.25 -27.70
CA ARG A 194 4.42 32.64 -28.26
C ARG A 194 4.58 33.08 -29.72
N LYS A 195 5.73 33.70 -30.03
CA LYS A 195 6.10 34.14 -31.38
C LYS A 195 6.06 32.93 -32.33
N ARG A 196 5.14 32.92 -33.30
CA ARG A 196 5.06 31.85 -34.30
C ARG A 196 6.30 31.92 -35.20
N LEU A 197 7.00 30.80 -35.33
CA LEU A 197 8.13 30.68 -36.27
C LEU A 197 7.59 30.71 -37.72
N PRO A 198 8.30 31.36 -38.67
CA PRO A 198 7.93 31.33 -40.07
C PRO A 198 8.00 29.91 -40.63
N VAL A 199 7.03 29.54 -41.46
CA VAL A 199 7.02 28.28 -42.21
C VAL A 199 8.03 28.42 -43.35
N PRO A 200 9.01 27.50 -43.51
CA PRO A 200 9.92 27.52 -44.64
C PRO A 200 9.16 27.20 -45.94
N SER A 201 9.38 28.04 -46.96
CA SER A 201 8.87 27.91 -48.34
C SER A 201 9.58 26.80 -49.11
#